data_AF-A0A819KLX2-F1
#
_entry.id   AF-A0A819KLX2-F1
#
_cell.length_a   1.000
_cell.length_b   1.000
_cell.length_c   1.000
_cell.angle_alpha   90.00
_cell.angle_beta   90.00
_cell.angle_gamma   90.00
#
_symmetry.space_group_name_H-M   'P 1'
#
loop_
_entity.id
_entity.type
_entity.pdbx_description
1 polymer ?
#
loop_
_entity_poly.entity_id
_entity_poly.type
_entity_poly.pdbx_seq_one_letter_code
_entity_poly.pdbx_strand_id
1 'polypeptide(L)'
;MLQNGLLHPIVSYILLRNIPTFLRQHYSPFFSWFGSISLELFVTQYHIWLVANGHGTLTVIPRMPTLNLIITTFIFICCCHELHRITNILTPVFVPNDCKCFIRNCLLYLFIIIVSSYMFSSV
;
A
#
# COMPACT_ATOMS: atom_id res chain seq x y z
N MET A 1 14.59 -30.91 -21.20
CA MET A 1 14.89 -30.75 -19.75
C MET A 1 14.22 -29.53 -19.10
N LEU A 2 13.40 -28.72 -19.82
CA LEU A 2 12.81 -27.47 -19.30
C LEU A 2 11.32 -27.56 -18.87
N GLN A 3 10.66 -28.72 -19.01
CA GLN A 3 9.23 -28.87 -18.67
C GLN A 3 8.96 -29.01 -17.15
N ASN A 4 9.94 -29.50 -16.37
CA ASN A 4 9.72 -29.90 -14.96
C ASN A 4 9.81 -28.73 -13.96
N GLY A 5 10.42 -27.60 -14.35
CA GLY A 5 10.59 -26.43 -13.45
C GLY A 5 9.31 -25.63 -13.23
N LEU A 6 8.45 -25.53 -14.25
CA LEU A 6 7.22 -24.75 -14.22
C LEU A 6 6.08 -25.43 -13.45
N LEU A 7 6.13 -26.76 -13.32
CA LEU A 7 5.08 -27.51 -12.60
C LEU A 7 5.03 -27.14 -11.11
N HIS A 8 6.18 -26.84 -10.50
CA HIS A 8 6.25 -26.46 -9.09
C HIS A 8 5.48 -25.17 -8.75
N PRO A 9 5.69 -24.03 -9.43
CA PRO A 9 4.91 -22.81 -9.18
C PRO A 9 3.45 -22.95 -9.60
N ILE A 10 3.15 -23.71 -10.67
CA ILE A 10 1.76 -23.95 -11.12
C ILE A 10 0.99 -24.74 -10.06
N VAL A 11 1.55 -25.85 -9.58
CA VAL A 11 0.92 -26.68 -8.55
C VAL A 11 0.81 -25.90 -7.23
N SER A 12 1.85 -25.17 -6.84
CA SER A 12 1.82 -24.30 -5.66
C SER A 12 0.71 -23.25 -5.76
N TYR A 13 0.56 -22.57 -6.90
CA TYR A 13 -0.49 -21.59 -7.14
C TYR A 13 -1.89 -22.21 -7.10
N ILE A 14 -2.09 -23.37 -7.72
CA ILE A 14 -3.38 -24.09 -7.71
C ILE A 14 -3.75 -24.51 -6.27
N LEU A 15 -2.78 -25.02 -5.50
CA LEU A 15 -2.99 -25.39 -4.10
C LEU A 15 -3.31 -24.18 -3.22
N LEU A 16 -2.60 -23.05 -3.39
CA LEU A 16 -2.87 -21.79 -2.70
C LEU A 16 -4.25 -21.21 -3.04
N ARG A 17 -4.68 -21.31 -4.31
CA ARG A 17 -6.02 -20.89 -4.74
C ARG A 17 -7.12 -21.80 -4.19
N ASN A 18 -6.84 -23.10 -4.09
CA ASN A 18 -7.79 -24.11 -3.65
C ASN A 18 -7.56 -24.52 -2.18
N ILE A 19 -7.13 -23.56 -1.35
CA ILE A 19 -7.00 -23.79 0.09
C ILE A 19 -8.36 -24.22 0.65
N PRO A 20 -8.45 -25.38 1.33
CA PRO A 20 -9.70 -25.86 1.91
C PRO A 20 -10.23 -24.88 2.95
N THR A 21 -11.56 -24.78 3.05
CA THR A 21 -12.26 -23.84 3.96
C THR A 21 -11.78 -23.92 5.41
N PHE A 22 -11.29 -25.10 5.84
CA PHE A 22 -10.69 -25.30 7.17
C PHE A 22 -9.48 -24.37 7.42
N LEU A 23 -8.58 -24.20 6.44
CA LEU A 23 -7.44 -23.29 6.58
C LEU A 23 -7.87 -21.80 6.55
N ARG A 24 -9.03 -21.48 5.96
CA ARG A 24 -9.54 -20.09 5.94
C ARG A 24 -10.08 -19.64 7.29
N GLN A 25 -10.42 -20.57 8.18
CA GLN A 25 -10.94 -20.27 9.51
C GLN A 25 -9.84 -19.96 10.53
N HIS A 26 -8.60 -20.40 10.25
CA HIS A 26 -7.45 -20.13 11.09
C HIS A 26 -6.58 -19.04 10.46
N TYR A 27 -6.72 -17.81 10.96
CA TYR A 27 -5.83 -16.71 10.60
C TYR A 27 -5.05 -16.24 11.83
N SER A 28 -3.80 -15.83 11.60
CA SER A 28 -3.01 -15.20 12.64
C SER A 28 -3.50 -13.77 12.83
N PRO A 29 -3.81 -13.33 14.07
CA PRO A 29 -4.20 -11.95 14.33
C PRO A 29 -3.08 -10.96 13.92
N PHE A 30 -1.82 -11.37 14.05
CA PHE A 30 -0.68 -10.60 13.58
C PHE A 30 -0.73 -10.35 12.06
N PHE A 31 -1.04 -11.39 11.29
CA PHE A 31 -1.12 -11.27 9.83
C PHE A 31 -2.36 -10.50 9.38
N SER A 32 -3.47 -10.60 10.10
CA SER A 32 -4.66 -9.77 9.86
C SER A 32 -4.38 -8.29 10.09
N TRP A 33 -3.70 -7.96 11.18
CA TRP A 33 -3.27 -6.59 11.48
C TRP A 33 -2.27 -6.07 10.43
N PHE A 34 -1.26 -6.88 10.09
CA PHE A 34 -0.27 -6.52 9.06
C PHE A 34 -0.92 -6.32 7.69
N GLY A 35 -1.87 -7.19 7.32
CA GLY A 35 -2.66 -7.06 6.10
C GLY A 35 -3.48 -5.78 6.04
N SER A 36 -4.00 -5.32 7.19
CA SER A 36 -4.78 -4.07 7.27
C SER A 36 -3.95 -2.82 6.94
N ILE A 37 -2.64 -2.82 7.24
CA ILE A 37 -1.72 -1.70 6.97
C ILE A 37 -0.96 -1.90 5.64
N SER A 38 -1.06 -3.08 5.02
CA SER A 38 -0.27 -3.47 3.83
C SER A 38 -0.39 -2.50 2.65
N LEU A 39 -1.57 -1.94 2.40
CA LEU A 39 -1.78 -0.96 1.32
C LEU A 39 -1.05 0.36 1.59
N GLU A 40 -1.07 0.82 2.84
CA GLU A 40 -0.37 2.04 3.25
C GLU A 40 1.14 1.86 3.18
N LEU A 41 1.64 0.71 3.64
CA LEU A 41 3.05 0.34 3.50
C LEU A 41 3.46 0.36 2.03
N PHE A 42 2.66 -0.24 1.14
CA PHE A 42 2.96 -0.29 -0.29
C PHE A 42 3.08 1.11 -0.90
N VAL A 43 2.08 1.98 -0.71
CA VAL A 43 2.08 3.35 -1.26
C VAL A 43 3.21 4.18 -0.65
N THR A 44 3.35 4.15 0.68
CA THR A 44 4.34 4.95 1.41
C THR A 44 5.76 4.54 1.06
N GLN A 45 6.01 3.26 0.75
CA GLN A 45 7.31 2.80 0.26
C GLN A 45 7.72 3.55 -1.00
N TYR A 46 6.82 3.70 -1.98
CA TYR A 46 7.13 4.47 -3.18
C TYR A 46 7.42 5.93 -2.83
N HIS A 47 6.61 6.58 -2.00
CA HIS A 47 6.81 7.99 -1.67
C HIS A 47 8.12 8.25 -0.92
N ILE A 48 8.41 7.49 0.14
CA ILE A 48 9.58 7.74 0.98
C ILE A 48 10.87 7.34 0.26
N TRP A 49 10.85 6.24 -0.49
CA TRP A 49 12.06 5.74 -1.16
C TRP A 49 12.32 6.37 -2.53
N LEU A 50 11.28 6.79 -3.29
CA LEU A 50 11.51 7.57 -4.52
C LEU A 50 11.88 9.02 -4.25
N VAL A 51 11.31 9.68 -3.24
CA VAL A 51 11.64 11.08 -2.90
C VAL A 51 13.09 11.21 -2.42
N ALA A 52 13.68 10.13 -1.91
CA ALA A 52 15.10 10.07 -1.54
C ALA A 52 16.07 10.02 -2.75
N ASN A 53 15.60 10.31 -3.97
CA ASN A 53 16.41 10.54 -5.19
C ASN A 53 17.33 9.38 -5.60
N GLY A 54 16.94 8.12 -5.36
CA GLY A 54 17.70 6.95 -5.83
C GLY A 54 19.13 6.79 -5.27
N HIS A 55 19.63 7.79 -4.54
CA HIS A 55 20.88 7.78 -3.81
C HIS A 55 20.64 7.16 -2.44
N GLY A 56 20.45 5.84 -2.46
CA GLY A 56 20.63 4.88 -1.38
C GLY A 56 20.43 5.38 0.05
N THR A 57 19.29 5.01 0.63
CA THR A 57 19.00 4.99 2.07
C THR A 57 18.84 6.39 2.68
N LEU A 58 17.79 6.61 3.48
CA LEU A 58 17.78 7.67 4.49
C LEU A 58 18.99 7.42 5.43
N THR A 59 20.16 7.92 5.08
CA THR A 59 21.39 7.75 5.86
C THR A 59 21.37 8.77 6.97
N VAL A 60 20.62 8.47 8.03
CA VAL A 60 20.60 9.31 9.24
C VAL A 60 22.01 9.36 9.86
N ILE A 61 22.80 8.29 9.73
CA ILE A 61 24.18 8.21 10.24
C ILE A 61 25.13 7.69 9.15
N PRO A 62 26.07 8.49 8.62
CA PRO A 62 27.12 7.95 7.75
C PRO A 62 28.01 7.00 8.56
N ARG A 63 28.36 5.83 7.99
CA ARG A 63 29.33 4.81 8.48
C ARG A 63 28.76 3.45 8.98
N MET A 64 27.44 3.28 9.14
CA MET A 64 26.83 1.97 9.49
C MET A 64 25.52 1.68 8.72
N PRO A 65 25.56 0.91 7.61
CA PRO A 65 24.39 0.71 6.75
C PRO A 65 23.29 -0.14 7.38
N THR A 66 23.64 -1.13 8.22
CA THR A 66 22.68 -2.01 8.91
C THR A 66 21.85 -1.26 9.96
N LEU A 67 22.49 -0.38 10.72
CA LEU A 67 21.84 0.44 11.73
C LEU A 67 20.91 1.49 11.09
N ASN A 68 21.35 2.11 9.99
CA ASN A 68 20.48 2.97 9.18
C ASN A 68 19.25 2.22 8.65
N LEU A 69 19.40 0.96 8.20
CA LEU A 69 18.27 0.18 7.72
C LEU A 69 17.26 -0.08 8.85
N ILE A 70 17.72 -0.47 10.04
CA ILE A 70 16.84 -0.71 11.19
C ILE A 70 16.11 0.59 11.60
N ILE A 71 16.80 1.71 11.63
CA ILE A 71 16.21 3.00 12.01
C ILE A 71 15.19 3.47 10.95
N THR A 72 15.56 3.41 9.68
CA THR A 72 14.68 3.84 8.59
C THR A 72 13.44 2.96 8.46
N THR A 73 13.58 1.64 8.64
CA THR A 73 12.43 0.73 8.68
C THR A 73 11.54 0.96 9.91
N PHE A 74 12.11 1.27 11.08
CA PHE A 74 11.32 1.63 12.26
C PHE A 74 10.51 2.91 12.04
N ILE A 75 11.15 3.99 11.56
CA ILE A 75 10.47 5.25 11.23
C ILE A 75 9.39 5.04 10.17
N PHE A 76 9.69 4.21 9.16
CA PHE A 76 8.77 3.86 8.09
C PHE A 76 7.50 3.17 8.62
N ILE A 77 7.65 2.17 9.51
CA ILE A 77 6.52 1.46 10.12
C ILE A 77 5.68 2.42 10.97
N CYS A 78 6.32 3.29 11.76
CA CYS A 78 5.62 4.31 12.54
C CYS A 78 4.81 5.27 11.65
N CYS A 79 5.41 5.74 10.54
CA CYS A 79 4.73 6.60 9.59
C CYS A 79 3.51 5.91 8.95
N CYS A 80 3.67 4.65 8.54
CA CYS A 80 2.57 3.87 7.96
C CYS A 80 1.44 3.63 8.96
N HIS A 81 1.75 3.46 10.25
CA HIS A 81 0.74 3.32 11.30
C HIS A 81 -0.09 4.60 11.48
N GLU A 82 0.55 5.77 11.47
CA GLU A 82 -0.16 7.06 11.51
C GLU A 82 -0.97 7.30 10.24
N LEU A 83 -0.43 6.97 9.07
CA LEU A 83 -1.16 7.05 7.79
C LEU A 83 -2.39 6.15 7.79
N HIS A 84 -2.26 4.91 8.25
CA HIS A 84 -3.39 4.00 8.40
C HIS A 84 -4.50 4.59 9.29
N ARG A 85 -4.13 5.27 10.39
CA ARG A 85 -5.10 5.97 11.25
C ARG A 85 -5.79 7.11 10.51
N ILE A 86 -5.05 7.92 9.75
CA ILE A 86 -5.60 9.01 8.95
C ILE A 86 -6.55 8.46 7.88
N THR A 87 -6.15 7.43 7.13
CA THR A 87 -6.96 6.81 6.09
C THR A 87 -8.26 6.26 6.64
N ASN A 88 -8.25 5.61 7.81
CA ASN A 88 -9.48 5.10 8.43
C ASN A 88 -10.47 6.22 8.79
N ILE A 89 -9.98 7.40 9.17
CA ILE A 89 -10.83 8.57 9.45
C ILE A 89 -11.33 9.20 8.14
N LEU A 90 -10.51 9.20 7.10
CA LEU A 90 -10.79 9.86 5.82
C LEU A 90 -11.69 9.02 4.90
N THR A 91 -11.56 7.70 4.92
CA THR A 91 -12.33 6.74 4.10
C THR A 91 -13.84 6.97 4.15
N PRO A 92 -14.50 7.09 5.31
CA PRO A 92 -15.95 7.32 5.37
C PRO A 92 -16.38 8.69 4.84
N VAL A 93 -15.47 9.68 4.81
CA VAL A 93 -15.73 11.01 4.25
C VAL A 93 -15.70 10.96 2.72
N PHE A 94 -14.76 10.21 2.15
CA PHE A 94 -14.61 10.05 0.71
C PHE A 94 -15.63 9.08 0.10
N VAL A 95 -15.89 7.97 0.79
CA VAL A 95 -16.82 6.93 0.35
C VAL A 95 -17.96 6.82 1.36
N PRO A 96 -18.96 7.73 1.28
CA PRO A 96 -20.17 7.58 2.07
C PRO A 96 -20.95 6.34 1.58
N ASN A 97 -21.58 5.62 2.49
CA ASN A 97 -22.35 4.40 2.19
C ASN A 97 -23.55 4.65 1.24
N ASP A 98 -23.99 5.90 1.11
CA ASP A 98 -25.07 6.29 0.19
C ASP A 98 -24.55 6.46 -1.24
N CYS A 99 -25.00 5.61 -2.17
CA CYS A 99 -24.65 5.69 -3.59
C CYS A 99 -24.87 7.10 -4.19
N LYS A 100 -25.92 7.82 -3.77
CA LYS A 100 -26.19 9.18 -4.26
C LYS A 100 -25.16 10.20 -3.79
N CYS A 101 -24.74 10.10 -2.52
CA CYS A 101 -23.70 10.97 -1.96
C CYS A 101 -22.32 10.63 -2.55
N PHE A 102 -22.03 9.34 -2.77
CA PHE A 102 -20.80 8.89 -3.41
C PHE A 102 -20.68 9.40 -4.84
N ILE A 103 -21.72 9.25 -5.67
CA ILE A 103 -21.73 9.74 -7.05
C ILE A 103 -21.57 11.26 -7.09
N ARG A 104 -22.26 11.99 -6.20
CA ARG A 104 -22.11 13.46 -6.12
C ARG A 104 -20.68 13.86 -5.80
N ASN A 105 -20.05 13.25 -4.80
CA ASN A 105 -18.68 13.56 -4.42
C ASN A 105 -17.69 13.17 -5.54
N CYS A 106 -17.89 12.03 -6.20
CA CYS A 106 -17.05 11.58 -7.32
C CYS A 106 -17.14 12.55 -8.51
N LEU A 107 -18.34 13.00 -8.87
CA LEU A 107 -18.54 14.00 -9.92
C LEU A 107 -17.87 15.34 -9.59
N LEU A 108 -17.96 15.79 -8.33
CA LEU A 108 -17.27 17.02 -7.90
C LEU A 108 -15.75 16.89 -7.97
N TYR A 109 -15.18 15.77 -7.53
CA TYR A 109 -13.74 15.51 -7.65
C TYR A 109 -13.28 15.43 -9.09
N LEU A 110 -14.02 14.73 -9.96
CA LEU A 110 -13.72 14.67 -11.39
C LEU A 110 -13.76 16.06 -12.03
N PHE A 111 -14.77 16.87 -11.70
CA PHE A 111 -14.88 18.24 -12.19
C PHE A 111 -13.68 19.08 -11.76
N ILE A 112 -13.27 19.03 -10.49
CA ILE A 112 -12.10 19.76 -9.98
C ILE A 112 -10.81 19.32 -10.69
N ILE A 113 -10.60 18.02 -10.86
CA ILE A 113 -9.41 17.49 -11.54
C ILE A 113 -9.37 17.98 -13.00
N ILE A 114 -10.49 17.89 -13.72
CA ILE A 114 -10.60 18.32 -15.11
C ILE A 114 -10.29 19.83 -15.23
N VAL A 115 -10.90 20.66 -14.38
CA VAL A 115 -10.65 22.12 -14.37
C VAL A 115 -9.19 22.42 -14.05
N SER A 116 -8.59 21.74 -13.07
CA SER A 116 -7.18 21.92 -12.72
C SER A 116 -6.25 21.53 -13.87
N SER A 117 -6.54 20.44 -14.59
CA SER A 117 -5.76 20.02 -15.75
C SER A 117 -5.87 21.00 -16.93
N TYR A 118 -7.05 21.55 -17.19
CA TYR A 118 -7.24 22.58 -18.21
C TYR A 118 -6.51 23.88 -17.86
N MET A 119 -6.51 24.27 -16.58
CA MET A 119 -5.78 25.44 -16.11
C MET A 119 -4.26 25.26 -16.23
N PHE A 120 -3.72 24.09 -15.87
CA PHE A 120 -2.29 23.80 -16.02
C PHE A 120 -1.85 23.73 -17.49
N SER A 121 -2.69 23.26 -18.40
CA SER A 121 -2.39 23.25 -19.84
C SER A 121 -2.44 24.64 -20.48
N SER A 122 -3.01 25.64 -19.81
CA SER A 122 -3.14 27.01 -20.31
C SER A 122 -2.03 27.95 -19.80
N VAL A 123 -1.10 27.44 -18.98
CA VAL A 123 0.10 28.13 -18.45
C VAL A 123 1.33 27.58 -19.15
#